data_AF-A0A0F9TAX2-F1
#
_entry.id   AF-A0A0F9TAX2-F1
#
_cell.length_a   1.000
_cell.length_b   1.000
_cell.length_c   1.000
_cell.angle_alpha   90.00
_cell.angle_beta   90.00
_cell.angle_gamma   90.00
#
_symmetry.space_group_name_H-M   'P 1'
#
loop_
_entity.id
_entity.type
_entity.pdbx_description
1 polymer ?
#
loop_
_entity_poly.entity_id
_entity_poly.type
_entity_poly.pdbx_seq_one_letter_code
_entity_poly.pdbx_strand_id
1 'polypeptide(L)'
;MKSTQKGFTLIELMIVVAIIGILAAIALPAYQDYTRESADAACLGEAKGHAGALLVWNSRGSQGTAPTHTAAACRTAITASTPVFTVLAKLPGTATITCTATGTCSSGVTPP
;
A
#
# COMPACT_ATOMS: atom_id res chain seq x y z
N MET A 1 40.45 4.55 -43.71
CA MET A 1 39.08 5.12 -43.87
C MET A 1 38.70 5.78 -42.55
N LYS A 2 38.52 7.10 -42.52
CA LYS A 2 38.27 7.85 -41.29
C LYS A 2 36.76 7.84 -41.04
N SER A 3 36.31 7.13 -40.02
CA SER A 3 34.91 7.08 -39.62
C SER A 3 34.48 8.48 -39.20
N THR A 4 33.60 9.11 -39.99
CA THR A 4 32.97 10.38 -39.63
C THR A 4 32.05 10.11 -38.44
N GLN A 5 32.48 10.46 -37.23
CA GLN A 5 31.60 10.42 -36.07
C GLN A 5 30.43 11.37 -36.32
N LYS A 6 29.23 10.80 -36.49
CA LYS A 6 27.98 11.57 -36.48
C LYS A 6 27.72 11.96 -35.02
N GLY A 7 28.01 13.22 -34.68
CA GLY A 7 27.66 13.77 -33.38
C GLY A 7 26.14 13.89 -33.21
N PHE A 8 25.66 13.69 -31.99
CA PHE A 8 24.27 13.95 -31.61
C PHE A 8 23.99 15.46 -31.66
N THR A 9 22.91 15.87 -32.30
CA THR A 9 22.58 17.29 -32.43
C THR A 9 21.92 17.81 -31.15
N LEU A 10 22.17 19.09 -30.82
CA LEU A 10 21.49 19.72 -29.68
C LEU A 10 19.96 19.76 -29.84
N ILE A 11 19.48 19.80 -31.08
CA ILE A 11 18.04 19.78 -31.38
C ILE A 11 17.41 18.41 -31.11
N GLU A 12 18.12 17.31 -31.42
CA GLU A 12 17.68 15.96 -31.05
C GLU A 12 17.58 15.83 -29.53
N LEU A 13 18.55 16.36 -28.79
CA LEU A 13 18.52 16.33 -27.33
C LEU A 13 17.35 17.14 -26.76
N MET A 14 17.09 18.33 -27.28
CA MET A 14 15.98 19.17 -26.83
C MET A 14 14.61 18.51 -27.04
N ILE A 15 14.39 17.86 -28.19
CA ILE A 15 13.12 17.18 -28.46
C ILE A 15 12.94 15.98 -27.53
N VAL A 16 14.01 15.21 -27.27
CA VAL A 16 13.96 14.08 -26.34
C VAL A 16 13.58 14.53 -24.93
N VAL A 17 14.19 15.61 -24.43
CA VAL A 17 13.86 16.15 -23.10
C VAL A 17 12.41 16.66 -23.05
N ALA A 18 11.93 17.30 -24.11
CA ALA A 18 10.54 17.75 -24.19
C ALA A 18 9.54 16.58 -24.10
N ILE A 19 9.80 15.48 -24.82
CA ILE A 19 8.94 14.29 -24.79
C ILE A 19 8.99 13.61 -23.42
N ILE A 20 10.17 13.44 -22.83
CA ILE A 20 10.32 12.86 -21.48
C ILE A 20 9.60 13.73 -20.45
N GLY A 21 9.65 15.06 -20.58
CA GLY A 21 8.93 15.99 -19.71
C GLY A 21 7.41 15.77 -19.73
N ILE A 22 6.83 15.61 -20.92
CA ILE A 22 5.38 15.33 -21.07
C ILE A 22 5.02 13.97 -20.45
N LEU A 23 5.81 12.93 -20.74
CA LEU A 23 5.55 11.59 -20.21
C LEU A 23 5.68 11.56 -18.67
N ALA A 24 6.70 12.21 -18.11
CA ALA A 24 6.93 12.26 -16.67
C ALA A 24 5.80 12.98 -15.93
N ALA A 25 5.23 14.04 -16.51
CA ALA A 25 4.12 14.78 -15.92
C ALA A 25 2.86 13.92 -15.68
N ILE A 26 2.64 12.89 -16.50
CA ILE A 26 1.50 11.96 -16.38
C ILE A 26 1.91 10.71 -15.60
N ALA A 27 3.10 10.17 -15.87
CA ALA A 27 3.55 8.91 -15.31
C ALA A 27 3.85 9.00 -13.80
N LEU A 28 4.40 10.12 -13.33
CA LEU A 28 4.72 10.31 -11.91
C LEU A 28 3.50 10.27 -11.00
N PRO A 29 2.44 11.09 -11.21
CA PRO A 29 1.25 11.03 -10.36
C PRO A 29 0.57 9.65 -10.44
N ALA A 30 0.45 9.07 -11.64
CA ALA A 30 -0.15 7.74 -11.80
C ALA A 30 0.62 6.64 -11.04
N TYR A 31 1.96 6.68 -11.07
CA TYR A 31 2.78 5.73 -10.31
C TYR A 31 2.66 5.92 -8.79
N GLN A 32 2.57 7.18 -8.33
CA GLN A 32 2.33 7.48 -6.92
C GLN A 32 0.97 6.93 -6.46
N ASP A 33 -0.08 7.12 -7.26
CA ASP A 33 -1.42 6.59 -6.94
C ASP A 33 -1.41 5.06 -6.90
N TYR A 34 -0.77 4.40 -7.88
CA TYR A 34 -0.65 2.94 -7.90
C TYR A 34 0.09 2.38 -6.67
N THR A 35 1.19 3.02 -6.26
CA THR A 35 1.95 2.59 -5.08
C THR A 35 1.20 2.84 -3.77
N ARG A 36 0.38 3.90 -3.68
CA ARG A 36 -0.53 4.15 -2.56
C ARG A 36 -1.60 3.08 -2.45
N GLU A 37 -2.31 2.79 -3.55
CA GLU A 37 -3.36 1.77 -3.58
C GLU A 37 -2.80 0.38 -3.27
N SER A 38 -1.61 0.06 -3.78
CA SER A 38 -0.91 -1.19 -3.47
C SER A 38 -0.59 -1.32 -1.97
N ALA A 39 -0.13 -0.25 -1.32
CA ALA A 39 0.15 -0.24 0.12
C ALA A 39 -1.13 -0.39 0.95
N ASP A 40 -2.21 0.26 0.53
CA ASP A 40 -3.53 0.16 1.17
C ASP A 40 -4.09 -1.28 1.06
N ALA A 41 -4.01 -1.88 -0.12
CA ALA A 41 -4.44 -3.26 -0.36
C ALA A 41 -3.61 -4.27 0.44
N ALA A 42 -2.30 -4.06 0.55
CA ALA A 42 -1.41 -4.92 1.33
C ALA A 42 -1.78 -4.91 2.82
N CYS A 43 -2.00 -3.71 3.40
CA CYS A 43 -2.44 -3.61 4.79
C CYS A 43 -3.85 -4.21 4.99
N LEU A 44 -4.77 -4.06 4.02
CA LEU A 44 -6.08 -4.70 4.09
C LEU A 44 -5.96 -6.23 4.11
N GLY A 45 -5.04 -6.79 3.34
CA GLY A 45 -4.73 -8.23 3.35
C GLY A 45 -4.22 -8.71 4.71
N GLU A 46 -3.27 -7.99 5.31
CA GLU A 46 -2.77 -8.30 6.66
C GLU A 46 -3.86 -8.22 7.72
N ALA A 47 -4.66 -7.14 7.70
CA ALA A 47 -5.75 -6.93 8.64
C ALA A 47 -6.81 -8.03 8.52
N LYS A 48 -7.15 -8.47 7.30
CA LYS A 48 -8.06 -9.60 7.05
C LYS A 48 -7.48 -10.92 7.58
N GLY A 49 -6.20 -11.17 7.37
CA GLY A 49 -5.51 -12.34 7.92
C GLY A 49 -5.63 -12.41 9.45
N HIS A 50 -5.41 -11.29 10.12
CA HIS A 50 -5.57 -11.19 11.57
C HIS A 50 -7.04 -11.31 12.02
N ALA A 51 -7.98 -10.68 11.30
CA ALA A 51 -9.40 -10.78 11.61
C ALA A 51 -9.92 -12.22 11.51
N GLY A 52 -9.42 -13.01 10.55
CA GLY A 52 -9.70 -14.45 10.45
C GLY A 52 -9.17 -15.24 11.65
N ALA A 53 -7.96 -14.93 12.13
CA ALA A 53 -7.41 -15.55 13.33
C ALA A 53 -8.22 -15.20 14.58
N LEU A 54 -8.66 -13.94 14.71
CA LEU A 54 -9.55 -13.48 15.78
C LEU A 54 -10.91 -14.20 15.75
N LEU A 55 -11.50 -14.38 14.56
CA LEU A 55 -12.76 -15.10 14.41
C LEU A 55 -12.66 -16.54 14.95
N VAL A 56 -11.58 -17.25 14.62
CA VAL A 56 -11.34 -18.61 15.13
C VAL A 56 -11.10 -18.62 16.63
N TRP A 57 -10.41 -17.63 17.18
CA TRP A 57 -10.20 -17.52 18.62
C TRP A 57 -11.50 -17.23 19.38
N ASN A 58 -12.33 -16.32 18.85
CA ASN A 58 -13.64 -16.01 19.42
C ASN A 58 -14.59 -17.21 19.35
N SER A 59 -14.59 -17.98 18.26
CA SER A 59 -15.44 -19.18 18.15
C SER A 59 -15.03 -20.30 19.10
N ARG A 60 -13.81 -20.26 19.65
CA ARG A 60 -13.32 -21.18 20.69
C ARG A 60 -13.57 -20.67 22.12
N GLY A 61 -14.34 -19.59 22.28
CA GLY A 61 -14.65 -19.00 23.57
C GLY A 61 -13.49 -18.20 24.16
N SER A 62 -12.66 -17.59 23.31
CA SER A 62 -11.60 -16.67 23.76
C SER A 62 -10.56 -17.30 24.70
N GLN A 63 -10.28 -18.59 24.50
CA GLN A 63 -9.37 -19.35 25.35
C GLN A 63 -7.91 -19.24 24.88
N GLY A 64 -6.99 -19.10 25.84
CA GLY A 64 -5.56 -18.95 25.58
C GLY A 64 -5.16 -17.55 25.10
N THR A 65 -3.92 -17.39 24.64
CA THR A 65 -3.38 -16.11 24.17
C THR A 65 -4.08 -15.67 22.89
N ALA A 66 -4.56 -14.42 22.86
CA ALA A 66 -5.11 -13.83 21.65
C ALA A 66 -4.07 -13.85 20.51
N PRO A 67 -4.50 -14.05 19.26
CA PRO A 67 -3.59 -13.94 18.13
C PRO A 67 -2.94 -12.55 18.14
N THR A 68 -1.65 -12.51 17.82
CA THR A 68 -0.90 -11.27 17.63
C THR A 68 -0.33 -11.26 16.22
N HIS A 69 -0.31 -10.10 15.57
CA HIS A 69 0.26 -9.93 14.24
C HIS A 69 1.27 -8.79 14.25
N THR A 70 2.50 -9.11 13.89
CA THR A 70 3.54 -8.12 13.64
C THR A 70 3.27 -7.44 12.32
N ALA A 71 2.99 -6.14 12.36
CA ALA A 71 2.72 -5.37 11.15
C ALA A 71 3.93 -5.32 10.21
N ALA A 72 3.70 -5.57 8.92
CA ALA A 72 4.71 -5.37 7.88
C ALA A 72 4.22 -4.38 6.80
N ALA A 73 2.98 -4.52 6.34
CA ALA A 73 2.27 -3.64 5.42
C ALA A 73 1.38 -2.61 6.12
N CYS A 74 0.95 -2.86 7.36
CA CYS A 74 0.33 -1.85 8.22
C CYS A 74 1.37 -1.08 9.05
N ARG A 75 1.02 0.09 9.60
CA ARG A 75 1.92 0.91 10.46
C ARG A 75 2.06 0.39 11.88
N THR A 76 1.03 -0.27 12.39
CA THR A 76 0.94 -0.68 13.80
C THR A 76 0.65 -2.16 13.91
N ALA A 77 1.37 -2.85 14.79
CA ALA A 77 1.09 -4.24 15.10
C ALA A 77 -0.37 -4.40 15.58
N ILE A 78 -0.98 -5.52 15.21
CA ILE A 78 -2.36 -5.82 15.58
C ILE A 78 -2.31 -6.74 16.79
N THR A 79 -2.66 -6.18 17.95
CA THR A 79 -2.58 -6.87 19.25
C THR A 79 -3.93 -6.87 19.97
N ALA A 80 -4.99 -6.43 19.29
CA ALA A 80 -6.27 -6.17 19.92
C ALA A 80 -7.15 -7.43 19.91
N SER A 81 -7.60 -7.86 21.10
CA SER A 81 -8.69 -8.83 21.29
C SER A 81 -10.07 -8.18 21.27
N THR A 82 -10.15 -6.91 20.85
CA THR A 82 -11.37 -6.12 20.85
C THR A 82 -12.30 -6.54 19.69
N PRO A 83 -13.63 -6.35 19.83
CA PRO A 83 -14.59 -6.72 18.79
C PRO A 83 -14.39 -5.95 17.48
N VAL A 84 -13.70 -4.81 17.53
CA VAL A 84 -13.31 -3.99 16.38
C VAL A 84 -11.88 -3.51 16.61
N PHE A 85 -11.06 -3.53 15.56
CA PHE A 85 -9.71 -2.94 15.56
C PHE A 85 -9.50 -2.10 14.29
N THR A 86 -8.63 -1.11 14.41
CA THR A 86 -8.33 -0.18 13.32
C THR A 86 -6.83 -0.07 13.13
N VAL A 87 -6.38 -0.13 11.88
CA VAL A 87 -4.99 0.03 11.48
C VAL A 87 -4.85 0.99 10.31
N LEU A 88 -3.67 1.58 10.20
CA LEU A 88 -3.31 2.46 9.10
C LEU A 88 -2.36 1.74 8.15
N ALA A 89 -2.57 1.92 6.85
CA ALA A 89 -1.63 1.46 5.83
C ALA A 89 -0.26 2.12 6.03
N LYS A 90 0.80 1.36 5.75
CA LYS A 90 2.17 1.88 5.72
C LYS A 90 2.33 2.86 4.56
N LEU A 91 3.14 3.90 4.76
CA LEU A 91 3.43 4.87 3.70
C LEU A 91 3.95 4.14 2.45
N PRO A 92 3.53 4.55 1.25
CA PRO A 92 2.76 5.77 0.93
C PRO A 92 1.23 5.65 1.12
N GLY A 93 0.72 4.49 1.53
CA GLY A 93 -0.71 4.27 1.77
C GLY A 93 -1.31 5.24 2.79
N THR A 94 -2.60 5.51 2.63
CA THR A 94 -3.37 6.45 3.46
C THR A 94 -4.69 5.87 3.96
N ALA A 95 -5.00 4.61 3.62
CA ALA A 95 -6.21 3.96 4.06
C ALA A 95 -6.19 3.67 5.57
N THR A 96 -7.32 3.94 6.19
CA THR A 96 -7.68 3.46 7.52
C THR A 96 -8.53 2.21 7.36
N ILE A 97 -8.00 1.08 7.81
CA ILE A 97 -8.68 -0.21 7.71
C ILE A 97 -9.28 -0.53 9.06
N THR A 98 -10.59 -0.73 9.07
CA THR A 98 -11.34 -1.14 10.26
C THR A 98 -11.85 -2.55 10.05
N CYS A 99 -11.52 -3.43 10.98
CA CYS A 99 -11.93 -4.82 10.95
C CYS A 99 -12.70 -5.18 12.21
N THR A 100 -13.68 -6.06 12.07
CA THR A 100 -14.38 -6.67 13.18
C THR A 100 -13.77 -8.04 13.51
N ALA A 101 -13.91 -8.45 14.76
CA ALA A 101 -13.48 -9.76 15.22
C ALA A 101 -14.38 -10.91 14.69
N THR A 102 -15.36 -10.59 13.84
CA THR A 102 -16.17 -11.51 13.05
C THR A 102 -15.61 -11.75 11.63
N GLY A 103 -14.46 -11.16 11.29
CA GLY A 103 -13.78 -11.39 10.02
C GLY A 103 -14.15 -10.41 8.89
N THR A 104 -14.98 -9.40 9.18
CA THR A 104 -15.31 -8.37 8.19
C THR A 104 -14.32 -7.21 8.29
N CYS A 105 -13.82 -6.73 7.14
CA CYS A 105 -12.87 -5.61 7.08
C CYS A 105 -13.32 -4.62 6.02
N SER A 106 -13.27 -3.34 6.36
CA SER A 106 -13.57 -2.21 5.49
C SER A 106 -12.37 -1.28 5.44
N SER A 107 -11.99 -0.86 4.23
CA SER A 107 -11.04 0.23 4.01
C SER A 107 -11.81 1.54 3.85
N GLY A 108 -11.58 2.50 4.73
CA GLY A 108 -11.95 3.90 4.53
C GLY A 108 -10.71 4.70 4.17
N VAL A 109 -10.82 5.62 3.20
CA VAL A 109 -9.75 6.59 2.97
C VAL A 109 -9.95 7.69 4.00
N THR A 110 -9.00 7.85 4.93
CA THR A 110 -8.98 9.05 5.76
C THR A 110 -8.54 10.20 4.87
N PRO A 111 -9.36 11.25 4.68
CA PRO A 111 -8.91 12.43 3.96
C PRO A 111 -7.69 13.03 4.69
N PRO A 112 -6.73 13.61 3.94
CA PRO A 112 -5.58 14.29 4.52
C PRO A 112 -5.98 15.47 5.41
#